data_AF-R5BF82-F1
#
_entry.id   AF-R5BF82-F1
#
_cell.length_a   1.000
_cell.length_b   1.000
_cell.length_c   1.000
_cell.angle_alpha   90.00
_cell.angle_beta   90.00
_cell.angle_gamma   90.00
#
_symmetry.space_group_name_H-M   'P 1'
#
loop_
_entity.id
_entity.type
_entity.pdbx_description
1 polymer ?
#
loop_
_entity_poly.entity_id
_entity_poly.type
_entity_poly.pdbx_seq_one_letter_code
_entity_poly.pdbx_strand_id
1 'polypeptide(L)' 'MKKLFISADIEGTAGIVNWNETERSVPHDYDYFANQMTREVAAACEGAHDAGAEEIVVKDAMTRARRK' A
#
# COMPACT_ATOMS: atom_id res chain seq x y z
N MET A 1 19.71 -3.33 15.07
CA MET A 1 19.17 -2.95 13.75
C MET A 1 18.20 -3.97 13.19
N LYS A 2 16.93 -3.88 13.60
CA LYS A 2 15.82 -4.60 12.97
C LYS A 2 15.40 -3.87 11.69
N LYS A 3 15.44 -4.56 10.55
CA LYS A 3 15.03 -4.02 9.25
C LYS A 3 13.77 -4.73 8.76
N LEU A 4 12.82 -3.98 8.20
CA LEU A 4 11.60 -4.51 7.62
C LEU A 4 11.44 -4.00 6.18
N PHE A 5 11.07 -4.90 5.27
CA PHE A 5 10.70 -4.56 3.91
C PHE A 5 9.21 -4.85 3.71
N ILE A 6 8.46 -3.88 3.21
CA ILE A 6 7.03 -3.98 2.92
C ILE A 6 6.85 -3.83 1.41
N SER A 7 6.24 -4.83 0.79
CA SER A 7 5.78 -4.79 -0.59
C SER A 7 4.27 -4.63 -0.57
N ALA A 8 3.74 -3.55 -1.14
CA ALA A 8 2.32 -3.25 -1.09
C ALA A 8 1.73 -3.22 -2.50
N ASP A 9 0.59 -3.89 -2.67
CA ASP A 9 -0.15 -3.97 -3.93
C ASP A 9 -1.62 -3.61 -3.71
N ILE A 10 -2.28 -3.03 -4.72
CA ILE A 10 -3.59 -2.41 -4.49
C ILE A 10 -4.71 -3.46 -4.39
N GLU A 11 -4.65 -4.57 -5.13
CA GLU A 11 -5.68 -5.60 -5.23
C GLU A 11 -6.06 -6.21 -3.87
N GLY A 12 -5.12 -6.20 -2.91
CA GLY A 12 -5.32 -6.72 -1.55
C GLY A 12 -5.85 -5.70 -0.54
N THR A 13 -6.04 -4.44 -0.94
CA THR A 13 -6.51 -3.36 -0.06
C THR A 13 -7.92 -3.67 0.45
N ALA A 14 -8.18 -3.44 1.72
CA ALA A 14 -9.47 -3.75 2.32
C ALA A 14 -10.61 -3.00 1.64
N GLY A 15 -11.67 -3.73 1.31
CA GLY A 15 -12.86 -3.20 0.64
C GLY A 15 -12.83 -3.25 -0.88
N ILE A 16 -11.70 -3.61 -1.51
CA ILE A 16 -11.69 -3.90 -2.95
C ILE A 16 -12.50 -5.17 -3.20
N VAL A 17 -13.42 -5.09 -4.14
CA VAL A 17 -14.30 -6.17 -4.61
C VAL A 17 -14.40 -6.22 -6.13
N ASN A 18 -13.87 -5.22 -6.83
CA ASN A 18 -13.94 -5.09 -8.28
C ASN A 18 -12.59 -4.68 -8.87
N TRP A 19 -12.25 -5.24 -10.04
CA TRP A 19 -11.00 -4.92 -10.74
C TRP A 19 -10.89 -3.44 -11.15
N ASN A 20 -12.01 -2.77 -11.47
CA ASN A 20 -11.99 -1.34 -11.81
C ASN A 20 -11.40 -0.47 -10.69
N GLU A 21 -11.52 -0.91 -9.44
CA GLU A 21 -11.00 -0.23 -8.24
C GLU A 21 -9.46 -0.28 -8.16
N THR A 22 -8.83 -1.15 -8.96
CA THR A 22 -7.37 -1.31 -9.04
C THR A 22 -6.80 -0.61 -10.28
N GLU A 23 -7.65 -0.19 -11.21
CA GLU A 23 -7.23 0.35 -12.49
C GLU A 23 -7.16 1.88 -12.52
N ARG A 24 -5.96 2.44 -12.75
CA ARG A 24 -5.77 3.89 -12.97
C ARG A 24 -6.58 4.46 -14.14
N SER A 25 -7.04 3.62 -15.07
CA SER A 25 -7.95 3.97 -16.17
C SER A 25 -9.36 4.32 -15.69
N VAL A 26 -9.71 4.03 -14.45
CA VAL A 26 -11.01 4.31 -13.82
C VAL A 26 -10.79 5.19 -12.58
N PRO A 27 -10.53 6.51 -12.75
CA PRO A 27 -9.92 7.33 -11.71
C PRO A 27 -10.74 7.45 -10.43
N HIS A 28 -12.07 7.55 -10.54
CA HIS A 28 -12.95 7.70 -9.38
C HIS A 28 -12.88 6.51 -8.41
N ASP A 29 -12.80 5.29 -8.95
CA ASP A 29 -12.73 4.08 -8.13
C ASP A 29 -11.28 3.86 -7.65
N TYR A 30 -10.30 4.07 -8.53
CA TYR A 30 -8.88 3.92 -8.21
C TYR A 30 -8.39 4.85 -7.11
N ASP A 31 -8.69 6.15 -7.19
CA ASP A 31 -8.12 7.15 -6.29
C ASP A 31 -8.55 6.92 -4.84
N TYR A 32 -9.80 6.48 -4.64
CA TYR A 32 -10.29 6.13 -3.31
C TYR A 32 -9.47 4.99 -2.70
N PHE A 33 -9.35 3.86 -3.41
CA PHE A 33 -8.63 2.68 -2.92
C PHE A 33 -7.13 2.88 -2.89
N ALA A 34 -6.60 3.73 -3.77
CA ALA A 34 -5.21 4.13 -3.73
C ALA A 34 -4.86 4.83 -2.42
N ASN A 35 -5.76 5.68 -1.93
CA ASN A 35 -5.64 6.32 -0.62
C ASN A 35 -5.89 5.34 0.54
N GLN A 36 -6.77 4.34 0.39
CA GLN A 36 -6.94 3.29 1.42
C GLN A 36 -5.63 2.50 1.59
N MET A 37 -5.03 2.02 0.49
CA MET A 37 -3.75 1.30 0.47
C MET A 37 -2.64 2.08 1.19
N THR A 38 -2.54 3.39 0.92
CA THR A 38 -1.56 4.25 1.59
C THR A 38 -1.76 4.28 3.11
N ARG A 39 -3.00 4.31 3.59
CA ARG A 39 -3.31 4.32 5.02
C ARG A 39 -3.05 2.97 5.68
N GLU A 40 -3.34 1.87 5.00
CA GLU A 40 -3.01 0.52 5.49
C GLU A 40 -1.49 0.32 5.61
N VAL A 41 -0.74 0.75 4.60
CA VAL A 41 0.73 0.70 4.64
C VAL A 41 1.29 1.59 5.74
N ALA A 42 0.74 2.80 5.94
CA ALA A 42 1.13 3.69 7.03
C ALA A 42 0.90 3.03 8.40
N ALA A 43 -0.28 2.44 8.62
CA ALA A 43 -0.59 1.72 9.86
C ALA A 43 0.35 0.53 10.09
N ALA A 44 0.71 -0.21 9.03
CA ALA A 44 1.70 -1.29 9.13
C ALA A 44 3.10 -0.76 9.50
N CYS A 45 3.52 0.38 8.96
CA CYS A 45 4.77 1.04 9.32
C CYS A 45 4.77 1.52 10.78
N GLU A 46 3.67 2.12 11.24
CA GLU A 46 3.50 2.57 12.64
C GLU A 46 3.60 1.39 13.61
N GLY A 47 2.85 0.31 13.36
CA GLY A 47 2.93 -0.90 14.18
C GLY A 47 4.32 -1.56 14.16
N ALA A 48 5.01 -1.54 13.02
CA ALA A 48 6.38 -2.04 12.93
C ALA A 48 7.37 -1.15 13.71
N HIS A 49 7.19 0.16 13.66
CA HIS A 49 7.99 1.11 14.44
C HIS A 49 7.81 0.88 15.94
N ASP A 50 6.57 0.75 16.40
CA ASP A 50 6.23 0.46 17.81
C ASP A 50 6.79 -0.89 18.28
N ALA A 51 6.91 -1.87 17.37
CA ALA A 51 7.57 -3.16 17.62
C ALA A 51 9.12 -3.09 17.61
N GLY A 52 9.68 -1.90 17.42
CA GLY A 52 11.12 -1.63 17.44
C GLY A 52 11.84 -1.86 16.12
N ALA A 53 11.15 -1.76 14.98
CA ALA A 53 11.83 -1.68 13.68
C ALA A 53 12.62 -0.37 13.57
N GLU A 54 13.89 -0.47 13.19
CA GLU A 54 14.82 0.66 13.08
C GLU A 54 14.92 1.19 11.64
N GLU A 55 14.57 0.35 10.64
CA GLU A 55 14.52 0.72 9.23
C GLU A 55 13.35 0.02 8.57
N ILE A 56 12.49 0.77 7.89
CA ILE A 56 11.33 0.26 7.14
C ILE A 56 11.45 0.76 5.71
N VAL A 57 11.51 -0.17 4.76
CA VAL A 57 11.53 0.14 3.32
C VAL A 57 10.23 -0.32 2.71
N VAL A 58 9.50 0.61 2.12
CA VAL A 58 8.22 0.34 1.44
C VAL A 58 8.44 0.38 -0.06
N LYS A 59 7.96 -0.64 -0.77
CA LYS A 59 7.89 -0.70 -2.23
C LYS A 59 6.44 -0.74 -2.67
N ASP A 60 6.06 0.24 -3.48
CA ASP A 60 4.84 0.16 -4.30
C ASP A 60 5.06 -0.92 -5.38
N ALA A 61 4.34 -2.03 -5.23
CA ALA A 61 4.50 -3.25 -6.02
C ALA A 61 3.39 -3.45 -7.05
N MET A 62 2.52 -2.45 -7.23
CA MET A 62 1.53 -2.43 -8.31
C MET A 62 2.19 -2.62 -9.67
N THR A 63 1.51 -3.23 -10.65
CA THR A 63 2.01 -3.78 -11.93
C THR A 63 3.04 -2.93 -12.71
N ARG A 64 3.18 -1.63 -12.44
CA ARG A 64 4.19 -0.75 -13.06
C ARG A 64 5.23 -0.15 -12.11
N ALA A 65 5.22 -0.48 -10.82
CA ALA A 65 6.15 -0.06 -9.77
C ALA A 65 6.60 1.41 -9.92
N ARG A 66 5.65 2.30 -10.22
CA ARG A 66 5.87 3.73 -10.43
C ARG A 66 5.16 4.46 -9.32
N ARG A 67 5.94 5.25 -8.58
CA ARG A 67 5.52 6.04 -7.42
C ARG A 67 4.12 6.63 -7.65
N LYS A 68 3.18 6.36 -6.74
CA LYS A 68 2.07 7.28 -6.47
C LYS A 68 2.61 8.62 -5.98
#